data_AF-A0A830ECJ9-F1
#
_entry.id   AF-A0A830ECJ9-F1
#
_cell.length_a   1.000
_cell.length_b   1.000
_cell.length_c   1.000
_cell.angle_alpha   90.00
_cell.angle_beta   90.00
_cell.angle_gamma   90.00
#
_symmetry.space_group_name_H-M   'P 1'
#
loop_
_entity.id
_entity.type
_entity.pdbx_description
1 polymer ?
#
loop_
_entity_poly.entity_id
_entity_poly.type
_entity_poly.pdbx_seq_one_letter_code
_entity_poly.pdbx_strand_id
1 'polypeptide(L)'
;MSDAPAVLVRLPDGSTFEGPVVDLRGADADISPAAIRDAIRTGCPTRPDRPTVHAPLPTRVHRHVCHLAPGITVDRHAALAAVGAARGVDTPHCTDLGGVKQSLRKLSVPTVDSADLRAARRRAAAAGSATERLRERVATLRGRVEARRDDGTESRDDGVAEAEAALSEATRELSEASTERVAAAQRLAALEERARQARDTRENRLRLEDRAENLRRARRATRADAVEPAFHDARSRVESALNGRSGALDGGVTATATLCDALAIAAIAPLCAPVIVDPEVATALGGPDATATRLNAPLVIGCGDTVVR
;
A
#
# COMPACT_ATOMS: atom_id res chain seq x y z
N MET A 1 -27.54 -30.75 -10.51
CA MET A 1 -27.48 -30.39 -9.08
C MET A 1 -26.19 -29.59 -8.89
N SER A 2 -26.30 -28.31 -8.53
CA SER A 2 -25.13 -27.45 -8.33
C SER A 2 -24.38 -27.93 -7.09
N ASP A 3 -23.07 -28.18 -7.22
CA ASP A 3 -22.16 -28.60 -6.13
C ASP A 3 -21.74 -27.41 -5.25
N ALA A 4 -22.65 -26.43 -5.09
CA ALA A 4 -22.41 -25.24 -4.30
C ALA A 4 -22.40 -25.61 -2.81
N PRO A 5 -21.45 -25.09 -2.01
CA PRO A 5 -21.38 -25.39 -0.59
C PRO A 5 -22.66 -24.92 0.13
N ALA A 6 -23.14 -25.73 1.07
CA ALA A 6 -24.29 -25.37 1.89
C ALA A 6 -23.97 -24.14 2.74
N VAL A 7 -24.94 -23.23 2.82
CA VAL A 7 -24.91 -22.03 3.65
C VAL A 7 -25.98 -22.18 4.72
N LEU A 8 -25.60 -21.92 5.97
CA LEU A 8 -26.54 -21.84 7.09
C LEU A 8 -26.68 -20.38 7.50
N VAL A 9 -27.91 -19.87 7.44
CA VAL A 9 -28.29 -18.53 7.89
C VAL A 9 -29.17 -18.68 9.12
N ARG A 10 -28.79 -18.05 10.23
CA ARG A 10 -29.59 -17.95 11.45
C ARG A 10 -30.02 -16.50 11.64
N LEU A 11 -31.31 -16.27 11.80
CA LEU A 11 -31.86 -14.93 12.02
C LEU A 11 -31.99 -14.63 13.53
N PRO A 12 -32.14 -13.35 13.92
CA PRO A 12 -32.28 -12.96 15.33
C PRO A 12 -33.53 -13.53 16.03
N ASP A 13 -34.59 -13.82 15.28
CA ASP A 13 -35.82 -14.46 15.77
C ASP A 13 -35.65 -15.96 16.09
N GLY A 14 -34.46 -16.51 15.84
CA GLY A 14 -34.12 -17.92 16.06
C GLY A 14 -34.39 -18.82 14.85
N SER A 15 -35.00 -18.31 13.78
CA SER A 15 -35.21 -19.07 12.54
C SER A 15 -33.88 -19.42 11.86
N THR A 16 -33.85 -20.59 11.24
CA THR A 16 -32.65 -21.13 10.58
C THR A 16 -32.99 -21.62 9.19
N PHE A 17 -32.18 -21.21 8.22
CA PHE A 17 -32.30 -21.59 6.82
C PHE A 17 -30.99 -22.22 6.37
N GLU A 18 -31.07 -23.38 5.72
CA GLU A 18 -29.90 -24.13 5.28
C GLU A 18 -30.07 -24.58 3.83
N GLY A 19 -29.02 -24.42 3.04
CA GLY A 19 -28.96 -24.93 1.68
C GLY A 19 -27.98 -24.16 0.79
N PRO A 20 -27.81 -24.59 -0.47
CA PRO A 20 -27.04 -23.82 -1.47
C PRO A 20 -27.77 -22.54 -1.90
N VAL A 21 -29.09 -22.48 -1.71
CA VAL A 21 -29.94 -21.32 -1.96
C VAL A 21 -30.79 -21.09 -0.73
N VAL A 22 -30.57 -19.98 -0.05
CA VAL A 22 -31.35 -19.56 1.11
C VAL A 22 -32.30 -18.45 0.67
N ASP A 23 -33.61 -18.73 0.68
CA ASP A 23 -34.64 -17.76 0.31
C ASP A 23 -35.26 -17.14 1.56
N LEU A 24 -35.03 -15.85 1.78
CA LEU A 24 -35.51 -15.14 2.96
C LEU A 24 -36.82 -14.39 2.71
N ARG A 25 -37.39 -14.39 1.49
CA ARG A 25 -38.56 -13.56 1.13
C ARG A 25 -39.82 -13.81 1.99
N GLY A 26 -39.91 -14.98 2.62
CA GLY A 26 -41.00 -15.35 3.53
C GLY A 26 -40.63 -15.32 5.01
N ALA A 27 -39.44 -14.84 5.37
CA ALA A 27 -39.02 -14.70 6.76
C ALA A 27 -39.69 -13.47 7.38
N ASP A 28 -40.24 -13.63 8.58
CA ASP A 28 -40.96 -12.58 9.33
C ASP A 28 -40.01 -11.58 10.02
N ALA A 29 -38.75 -11.53 9.56
CA ALA A 29 -37.68 -10.72 10.13
C ALA A 29 -37.30 -9.60 9.16
N ASP A 30 -37.43 -8.36 9.61
CA ASP A 30 -36.98 -7.16 8.88
C ASP A 30 -35.44 -7.10 8.86
N ILE A 31 -34.84 -7.80 7.90
CA ILE A 31 -33.39 -7.92 7.79
C ILE A 31 -32.93 -7.26 6.50
N SER A 32 -32.25 -6.13 6.66
CA SER A 32 -31.62 -5.45 5.52
C SER A 32 -30.57 -6.33 4.82
N PRO A 33 -30.45 -6.25 3.49
CA PRO A 33 -29.35 -6.89 2.74
C PRO A 33 -27.95 -6.51 3.28
N ALA A 34 -27.81 -5.29 3.82
CA ALA A 34 -26.58 -4.84 4.45
C ALA A 34 -26.21 -5.65 5.69
N ALA A 35 -27.18 -6.04 6.53
CA ALA A 35 -26.94 -6.85 7.71
C ALA A 35 -26.45 -8.27 7.34
N ILE A 36 -27.05 -8.86 6.30
CA ILE A 36 -26.61 -10.16 5.77
C ILE A 36 -25.21 -10.05 5.17
N ARG A 37 -24.94 -9.00 4.38
CA ARG A 37 -23.61 -8.76 3.79
C ARG A 37 -22.54 -8.64 4.86
N ASP A 38 -22.83 -7.92 5.94
CA ASP A 38 -21.92 -7.79 7.07
C ASP A 38 -21.72 -9.14 7.77
N ALA A 39 -22.78 -9.93 7.96
CA ALA A 39 -22.68 -11.28 8.51
C ALA A 39 -21.82 -12.22 7.66
N ILE A 40 -21.95 -12.16 6.32
CA ILE A 40 -21.10 -12.93 5.38
C ILE A 40 -19.63 -12.53 5.51
N ARG A 41 -19.35 -11.23 5.70
CA ARG A 41 -17.99 -10.71 5.80
C ARG A 41 -17.34 -10.99 7.15
N THR A 42 -18.09 -10.84 8.23
CA THR A 42 -17.59 -11.02 9.60
C THR A 42 -17.52 -12.49 9.98
N GLY A 43 -18.41 -13.32 9.42
CA GLY A 43 -18.55 -14.71 9.82
C GLY A 43 -19.00 -14.83 11.28
N CYS A 44 -18.63 -15.94 11.93
CA CYS A 44 -19.00 -16.22 13.32
C CYS A 44 -17.85 -15.93 14.30
N PRO A 45 -18.15 -15.55 15.56
CA PRO A 45 -19.48 -15.29 16.13
C PRO A 45 -20.02 -13.88 15.83
N THR A 46 -21.34 -13.73 15.79
CA THR A 46 -22.07 -12.45 15.67
C THR A 46 -22.83 -12.14 16.97
N ARG A 47 -23.30 -10.90 17.12
CA ARG A 47 -24.18 -10.51 18.24
C ARG A 47 -25.56 -11.17 18.09
N PRO A 48 -26.28 -11.48 19.18
CA PRO A 48 -27.58 -12.16 19.13
C PRO A 48 -28.69 -11.35 18.42
N ASP A 49 -28.54 -10.04 18.31
CA ASP A 49 -29.44 -9.13 17.58
C ASP A 49 -29.13 -9.06 16.07
N ARG A 50 -28.22 -9.88 15.55
CA ARG A 50 -27.78 -9.87 14.15
C ARG A 50 -27.89 -11.24 13.49
N PRO A 51 -28.13 -11.29 12.17
CA PRO A 51 -28.06 -12.55 11.46
C PRO A 51 -26.65 -13.14 11.53
N THR A 52 -26.58 -14.46 11.54
CA THR A 52 -25.35 -15.25 11.52
C THR A 52 -25.30 -16.03 10.22
N VAL A 53 -24.19 -15.95 9.50
CA VAL A 53 -23.97 -16.72 8.27
C VAL A 53 -22.77 -17.64 8.46
N HIS A 54 -23.01 -18.94 8.37
CA HIS A 54 -21.97 -19.96 8.33
C HIS A 54 -21.72 -20.35 6.87
N ALA A 55 -20.59 -19.89 6.34
CA ALA A 55 -20.16 -20.14 4.97
C ALA A 55 -18.63 -20.02 4.84
N PRO A 56 -18.03 -20.49 3.74
CA PRO A 56 -16.65 -20.16 3.39
C PRO A 56 -16.40 -18.65 3.37
N LEU A 57 -15.15 -18.25 3.61
CA LEU A 57 -14.78 -16.83 3.63
C LEU A 57 -14.94 -16.18 2.23
N PRO A 58 -15.46 -14.95 2.15
CA PRO A 58 -15.57 -14.25 0.89
C PRO A 58 -14.19 -13.96 0.28
N THR A 59 -14.10 -14.08 -1.05
CA THR A 59 -12.88 -13.74 -1.78
C THR A 59 -12.84 -12.26 -2.13
N ARG A 60 -11.77 -11.80 -2.79
CA ARG A 60 -11.69 -10.42 -3.29
C ARG A 60 -12.77 -10.08 -4.31
N VAL A 61 -13.33 -11.10 -4.98
CA VAL A 61 -14.39 -10.90 -5.98
C VAL A 61 -15.68 -10.42 -5.31
N HIS A 62 -15.99 -10.88 -4.10
CA HIS A 62 -17.17 -10.46 -3.34
C HIS A 62 -17.22 -8.95 -3.08
N ARG A 63 -16.09 -8.24 -3.07
CA ARG A 63 -16.08 -6.76 -2.99
C ARG A 63 -16.88 -6.11 -4.13
N HIS A 64 -16.96 -6.79 -5.28
CA HIS A 64 -17.56 -6.28 -6.50
C HIS A 64 -18.98 -6.81 -6.74
N VAL A 65 -19.28 -8.03 -6.27
CA VAL A 65 -20.53 -8.74 -6.61
C VAL A 65 -21.22 -9.39 -5.41
N CYS A 66 -20.97 -8.95 -4.17
CA CYS A 66 -21.61 -9.52 -2.98
C CYS A 66 -23.13 -9.31 -2.91
N HIS A 67 -23.66 -8.28 -3.57
CA HIS A 67 -25.08 -7.95 -3.61
C HIS A 67 -25.47 -7.56 -5.02
N LEU A 68 -26.30 -8.39 -5.67
CA LEU A 68 -26.76 -8.24 -7.04
C LEU A 68 -28.17 -7.63 -7.04
N ALA A 69 -28.21 -6.31 -7.25
CA ALA A 69 -29.40 -5.48 -7.32
C ALA A 69 -29.44 -4.73 -8.65
N PRO A 70 -30.61 -4.29 -9.16
CA PRO A 70 -30.70 -3.57 -10.44
C PRO A 70 -29.84 -2.30 -10.54
N GLY A 71 -29.60 -1.63 -9.40
CA GLY A 71 -28.78 -0.42 -9.28
C GLY A 71 -27.29 -0.66 -9.03
N ILE A 72 -26.78 -1.89 -9.14
CA ILE A 72 -25.36 -2.19 -8.88
C ILE A 72 -24.43 -1.42 -9.82
N THR A 73 -23.37 -0.86 -9.24
CA THR A 73 -22.23 -0.31 -9.98
C THR A 73 -21.01 -1.19 -9.77
N VAL A 74 -20.29 -1.51 -10.84
CA VAL A 74 -19.08 -2.34 -10.77
C VAL A 74 -17.94 -1.72 -11.57
N ASP A 75 -16.76 -1.61 -10.95
CA ASP A 75 -15.51 -1.41 -11.70
C ASP A 75 -15.13 -2.75 -12.35
N ARG A 76 -15.55 -2.90 -13.61
CA ARG A 76 -15.35 -4.12 -14.40
C ARG A 76 -13.89 -4.56 -14.41
N HIS A 77 -12.95 -3.67 -14.68
CA HIS A 77 -11.54 -4.04 -14.81
C HIS A 77 -10.96 -4.52 -13.47
N ALA A 78 -11.29 -3.83 -12.37
CA ALA A 78 -10.88 -4.28 -11.03
C ALA A 78 -11.51 -5.63 -10.65
N ALA A 79 -12.78 -5.85 -11.00
CA ALA A 79 -13.50 -7.09 -10.73
C ALA A 79 -12.91 -8.27 -11.53
N LEU A 80 -12.65 -8.09 -12.83
CA LEU A 80 -12.02 -9.13 -13.67
C LEU A 80 -10.61 -9.47 -13.20
N ALA A 81 -9.82 -8.47 -12.79
CA ALA A 81 -8.52 -8.72 -12.17
C ALA A 81 -8.63 -9.55 -10.86
N ALA A 82 -9.71 -9.36 -10.09
CA ALA A 82 -10.00 -10.18 -8.90
C ALA A 82 -10.43 -11.61 -9.29
N VAL A 83 -11.23 -11.79 -10.35
CA VAL A 83 -11.59 -13.11 -10.88
C VAL A 83 -10.35 -13.86 -11.34
N GLY A 84 -9.50 -13.23 -12.17
CA GLY A 84 -8.24 -13.83 -12.62
C GLY A 84 -7.34 -14.23 -11.45
N ALA A 85 -7.29 -13.43 -10.39
CA ALA A 85 -6.57 -13.78 -9.17
C ALA A 85 -7.19 -14.99 -8.45
N ALA A 86 -8.52 -15.06 -8.34
CA ALA A 86 -9.22 -16.17 -7.68
C ALA A 86 -9.12 -17.49 -8.46
N ARG A 87 -9.02 -17.42 -9.80
CA ARG A 87 -8.74 -18.56 -10.69
C ARG A 87 -7.27 -18.97 -10.72
N GLY A 88 -6.40 -18.30 -9.96
CA GLY A 88 -4.97 -18.63 -9.91
C GLY A 88 -4.19 -18.23 -11.16
N VAL A 89 -4.66 -17.25 -11.95
CA VAL A 89 -3.91 -16.73 -13.11
C VAL A 89 -2.59 -16.14 -12.63
N ASP A 90 -1.51 -16.84 -12.96
CA ASP A 90 -0.16 -16.37 -12.75
C ASP A 90 0.25 -15.40 -13.86
N THR A 91 1.16 -14.50 -13.54
CA THR A 91 1.64 -13.48 -14.47
C THR A 91 3.16 -13.38 -14.34
N PRO A 92 3.88 -13.05 -15.42
CA PRO A 92 5.32 -12.81 -15.32
C PRO A 92 5.67 -11.73 -14.28
N HIS A 93 4.75 -10.78 -14.06
CA HIS A 93 4.89 -9.71 -13.08
C HIS A 93 4.84 -10.17 -11.61
N CYS A 94 4.40 -11.40 -11.32
CA CYS A 94 4.36 -11.93 -9.94
C CYS A 94 5.76 -12.10 -9.36
N THR A 95 6.65 -12.74 -10.13
CA THR A 95 8.05 -12.97 -9.75
C THR A 95 8.79 -11.65 -9.60
N ASP A 96 8.65 -10.75 -10.58
CA ASP A 96 9.27 -9.42 -10.54
C ASP A 96 8.81 -8.60 -9.34
N LEU A 97 7.51 -8.62 -9.03
CA LEU A 97 6.97 -7.91 -7.86
C LEU A 97 7.49 -8.51 -6.56
N GLY A 98 7.68 -9.83 -6.51
CA GLY A 98 8.34 -10.53 -5.40
C GLY A 98 9.77 -10.05 -5.20
N GLY A 99 10.54 -9.96 -6.29
CA GLY A 99 11.92 -9.46 -6.28
C GLY A 99 12.00 -8.00 -5.82
N VAL A 100 11.20 -7.11 -6.38
CA VAL A 100 11.17 -5.69 -5.99
C VAL A 100 10.80 -5.52 -4.52
N LYS A 101 9.81 -6.27 -4.01
CA LYS A 101 9.46 -6.25 -2.58
C LYS A 101 10.60 -6.76 -1.69
N GLN A 102 11.35 -7.76 -2.14
CA GLN A 102 12.52 -8.23 -1.41
C GLN A 102 13.61 -7.16 -1.37
N SER A 103 13.89 -6.48 -2.50
CA SER A 103 14.84 -5.37 -2.57
C SER A 103 14.44 -4.22 -1.63
N LEU A 104 13.16 -3.84 -1.62
CA LEU A 104 12.64 -2.82 -0.69
C LEU A 104 12.84 -3.21 0.78
N ARG A 105 12.64 -4.49 1.15
CA ARG A 105 12.87 -4.97 2.52
C ARG A 105 14.34 -4.98 2.93
N LYS A 106 15.25 -5.19 1.98
CA LYS A 106 16.70 -5.17 2.22
C LYS A 106 17.25 -3.75 2.32
N LEU A 107 16.52 -2.76 1.82
CA LEU A 107 16.97 -1.38 1.78
C LEU A 107 16.94 -0.76 3.18
N SER A 108 18.10 -0.33 3.67
CA SER A 108 18.23 0.44 4.91
C SER A 108 18.74 1.82 4.58
N VAL A 109 17.95 2.85 4.89
CA VAL A 109 18.31 4.26 4.62
C VAL A 109 19.16 4.76 5.80
N PRO A 110 20.42 5.16 5.57
CA PRO A 110 21.21 5.82 6.61
C PRO A 110 20.49 7.07 7.14
N THR A 111 20.44 7.22 8.45
CA THR A 111 19.94 8.42 9.11
C THR A 111 21.08 9.42 9.24
N VAL A 112 20.91 10.60 8.66
CA VAL A 112 21.83 11.73 8.86
C VAL A 112 21.02 12.92 9.34
N ASP A 113 21.38 13.44 10.51
CA ASP A 113 20.78 14.67 11.02
C ASP A 113 21.35 15.89 10.27
N SER A 114 20.45 16.69 9.72
CA SER A 114 20.78 17.97 9.10
C SER A 114 21.49 18.92 10.07
N ALA A 115 21.20 18.85 11.37
CA ALA A 115 21.81 19.67 12.41
C ALA A 115 23.28 19.27 12.62
N ASP A 116 23.57 17.97 12.67
CA ASP A 116 24.93 17.44 12.78
C ASP A 116 25.79 17.83 11.59
N LEU A 117 25.26 17.70 10.37
CA LEU A 117 25.97 18.10 9.16
C LEU A 117 26.28 19.60 9.17
N ARG A 118 25.30 20.45 9.54
CA ARG A 118 25.51 21.90 9.70
C ARG A 118 26.54 22.22 10.78
N ALA A 119 26.51 21.51 11.90
CA ALA A 119 27.47 21.69 12.99
C ALA A 119 28.89 21.28 12.59
N ALA A 120 29.04 20.20 11.82
CA ALA A 120 30.33 19.76 11.29
C ALA A 120 30.91 20.77 10.30
N ARG A 121 30.09 21.33 9.40
CA ARG A 121 30.51 22.42 8.49
C ARG A 121 31.02 23.64 9.23
N ARG A 122 30.27 24.10 10.24
CA ARG A 122 30.69 25.24 11.07
C ARG A 122 32.00 24.96 11.80
N ARG A 123 32.17 23.77 12.37
CA ARG A 123 33.40 23.41 13.10
C ARG A 123 34.61 23.31 12.16
N ALA A 124 34.47 22.69 10.99
CA ALA A 124 35.53 22.63 10.00
C ALA A 124 35.97 24.03 9.52
N ALA A 125 35.00 24.93 9.28
CA ALA A 125 35.29 26.32 8.94
C ALA A 125 36.00 27.06 10.07
N ALA A 126 35.51 26.95 11.31
CA ALA A 126 36.10 27.61 12.48
C ALA A 126 37.53 27.11 12.76
N ALA A 127 37.76 25.80 12.69
CA ALA A 127 39.08 25.21 12.85
C ALA A 127 40.03 25.67 11.74
N GLY A 128 39.56 25.72 10.49
CA GLY A 128 40.31 26.28 9.36
C GLY A 128 40.76 27.73 9.61
N SER A 129 39.82 28.61 9.99
CA SER A 129 40.13 30.02 10.31
C SER A 129 41.06 30.17 11.50
N ALA A 130 40.93 29.33 12.54
CA ALA A 130 41.83 29.35 13.69
C ALA A 130 43.27 28.96 13.29
N THR A 131 43.43 27.91 12.48
CA THR A 131 44.75 27.50 11.97
C THR A 131 45.40 28.62 11.15
N GLU A 132 44.68 29.29 10.25
CA GLU A 132 45.26 30.37 9.44
C GLU A 132 45.72 31.56 10.30
N ARG A 133 44.90 31.99 11.27
CA ARG A 133 45.29 33.05 12.22
C ARG A 133 46.55 32.69 13.01
N LEU A 134 46.68 31.43 13.43
CA LEU A 134 47.85 30.96 14.18
C LEU A 134 49.10 30.87 13.30
N ARG A 135 48.97 30.48 12.03
CA ARG A 135 50.10 30.53 11.07
C ARG A 135 50.61 31.94 10.87
N GLU A 136 49.70 32.90 10.70
CA GLU A 136 50.06 34.31 10.60
C GLU A 136 50.77 34.80 11.87
N ARG A 137 50.23 34.49 13.05
CA ARG A 137 50.86 34.82 14.35
C ARG A 137 52.25 34.22 14.50
N VAL A 138 52.44 32.94 14.15
CA VAL A 138 53.74 32.28 14.18
C VAL A 138 54.72 32.97 13.22
N ALA A 139 54.29 33.33 12.01
CA ALA A 139 55.13 34.06 11.06
C ALA A 139 55.56 35.44 11.60
N THR A 140 54.63 36.18 12.21
CA THR A 140 54.94 37.46 12.87
C THR A 140 55.93 37.29 14.02
N LEU A 141 55.76 36.27 14.87
CA LEU A 141 56.64 36.02 16.01
C LEU A 141 58.03 35.56 15.56
N ARG A 142 58.14 34.74 14.50
CA ARG A 142 59.43 34.38 13.90
C ARG A 142 60.20 35.61 13.43
N GLY A 143 59.56 36.50 12.68
CA GLY A 143 60.19 37.75 12.25
C GLY A 143 60.62 38.65 13.41
N ARG A 144 59.87 38.67 14.53
CA ARG A 144 60.26 39.39 15.75
C ARG A 144 61.48 38.79 16.45
N VAL A 145 61.56 37.46 16.54
CA VAL A 145 62.72 36.76 17.11
C VAL A 145 63.97 37.03 16.28
N GLU A 146 63.86 36.96 14.96
CA GLU A 146 64.96 37.27 14.02
C GLU A 146 65.46 38.70 14.21
N ALA A 147 64.57 39.70 14.18
CA ALA A 147 64.93 41.10 14.38
C ALA A 147 65.64 41.35 15.73
N ARG A 148 65.24 40.68 16.81
CA ARG A 148 65.89 40.83 18.12
C ARG A 148 67.25 40.14 18.23
N ARG A 149 67.48 39.07 17.46
CA ARG A 149 68.80 38.43 17.37
C ARG A 149 69.79 39.28 16.59
N ASP A 150 69.33 39.98 15.56
CA ASP A 150 70.15 40.87 14.73
C ASP A 150 70.59 42.15 15.47
N ASP A 151 69.80 42.64 16.44
CA ASP A 151 70.09 43.85 17.24
C ASP A 151 71.21 43.68 18.31
N GLY A 152 71.70 42.46 18.54
CA GLY A 152 73.05 42.14 19.04
C GLY A 152 73.67 42.94 20.22
N THR A 153 72.91 43.38 21.23
CA THR A 153 73.48 44.15 22.38
C THR A 153 73.34 43.38 23.71
N GLU A 154 74.47 43.15 24.38
CA GLU A 154 74.74 42.30 25.56
C GLU A 154 73.95 42.60 26.87
N SER A 155 72.90 43.42 26.82
CA SER A 155 72.05 43.79 27.97
C SER A 155 70.56 43.41 27.81
N ARG A 156 70.22 42.50 26.88
CA ARG A 156 68.82 42.18 26.52
C ARG A 156 68.50 40.69 26.37
N ASP A 157 69.23 39.81 27.05
CA ASP A 157 69.02 38.35 26.98
C ASP A 157 67.56 37.95 27.29
N ASP A 158 66.93 38.62 28.27
CA ASP A 158 65.52 38.42 28.65
C ASP A 158 64.53 38.70 27.51
N GLY A 159 64.81 39.68 26.65
CA GLY A 159 63.90 40.09 25.57
C GLY A 159 63.90 39.14 24.37
N VAL A 160 64.98 38.41 24.14
CA VAL A 160 65.05 37.33 23.15
C VAL A 160 64.35 36.09 23.71
N ALA A 161 64.62 35.74 24.97
CA ALA A 161 63.99 34.61 25.66
C ALA A 161 62.45 34.75 25.69
N GLU A 162 61.92 35.95 25.96
CA GLU A 162 60.47 36.22 25.93
C GLU A 162 59.87 36.00 24.53
N ALA A 163 60.55 36.47 23.48
CA ALA A 163 60.09 36.32 22.10
C ALA A 163 60.12 34.84 21.64
N GLU A 164 61.13 34.08 22.06
CA GLU A 164 61.23 32.65 21.82
C GLU A 164 60.15 31.86 22.56
N ALA A 165 59.88 32.21 23.83
CA ALA A 165 58.79 31.61 24.60
C ALA A 165 57.43 31.85 23.93
N ALA A 166 57.16 33.07 23.47
CA ALA A 166 55.93 33.40 22.74
C ALA A 166 55.81 32.62 21.41
N LEU A 167 56.92 32.47 20.67
CA LEU A 167 56.94 31.68 19.44
C LEU A 167 56.71 30.18 19.71
N SER A 168 57.32 29.64 20.76
CA SER A 168 57.13 28.25 21.19
C SER A 168 55.66 27.98 21.53
N GLU A 169 55.04 28.86 22.32
CA GLU A 169 53.62 28.77 22.67
C GLU A 169 52.72 28.85 21.44
N ALA A 170 52.94 29.83 20.54
CA ALA A 170 52.15 29.96 19.31
C ALA A 170 52.32 28.74 18.37
N THR A 171 53.48 28.11 18.37
CA THR A 171 53.73 26.88 17.58
C THR A 171 53.00 25.68 18.18
N ARG A 172 52.92 25.60 19.52
CA ARG A 172 52.10 24.60 20.22
C ARG A 172 50.61 24.81 19.90
N GLU A 173 50.09 26.02 20.05
CA GLU A 173 48.71 26.38 19.71
C GLU A 173 48.40 26.04 18.23
N LEU A 174 49.32 26.34 17.30
CA LEU A 174 49.17 26.01 15.89
C LEU A 174 49.08 24.49 15.65
N SER A 175 49.88 23.72 16.38
CA SER A 175 49.90 22.25 16.25
C SER A 175 48.57 21.65 16.71
N GLU A 176 48.05 22.11 17.86
CA GLU A 176 46.73 21.72 18.38
C GLU A 176 45.60 22.11 17.41
N ALA A 177 45.61 23.35 16.91
CA ALA A 177 44.61 23.83 15.95
C ALA A 177 44.69 23.09 14.60
N SER A 178 45.89 22.66 14.18
CA SER A 178 46.07 21.86 12.97
C SER A 178 45.46 20.47 13.14
N THR A 179 45.64 19.83 14.30
CA THR A 179 45.00 18.54 14.62
C THR A 179 43.48 18.68 14.67
N GLU A 180 42.94 19.73 15.32
CA GLU A 180 41.50 19.99 15.34
C GLU A 180 40.95 20.23 13.92
N ARG A 181 41.67 20.95 13.06
CA ARG A 181 41.28 21.12 11.65
C ARG A 181 41.18 19.80 10.92
N VAL A 182 42.15 18.91 11.07
CA VAL A 182 42.13 17.58 10.44
C VAL A 182 40.95 16.77 10.96
N ALA A 183 40.74 16.72 12.28
CA ALA A 183 39.62 16.00 12.89
C ALA A 183 38.26 16.54 12.43
N ALA A 184 38.09 17.86 12.41
CA ALA A 184 36.86 18.51 11.95
C ALA A 184 36.58 18.24 10.46
N ALA A 185 37.62 18.28 9.61
CA ALA A 185 37.51 17.97 8.19
C ALA A 185 37.12 16.51 7.94
N GLN A 186 37.76 15.55 8.65
CA GLN A 186 37.43 14.13 8.56
C GLN A 186 35.98 13.85 9.00
N ARG A 187 35.54 14.46 10.11
CA ARG A 187 34.16 14.32 10.58
C ARG A 187 33.14 14.87 9.57
N LEU A 188 33.44 16.01 8.97
CA LEU A 188 32.59 16.59 7.92
C LEU A 188 32.50 15.66 6.71
N ALA A 189 33.64 15.18 6.20
CA ALA A 189 33.69 14.28 5.05
C ALA A 189 32.87 13.00 5.29
N ALA A 190 32.99 12.39 6.48
CA ALA A 190 32.22 11.21 6.85
C ALA A 190 30.71 11.49 6.89
N LEU A 191 30.28 12.64 7.40
CA LEU A 191 28.86 13.03 7.42
C LEU A 191 28.33 13.34 6.02
N GLU A 192 29.13 13.96 5.15
CA GLU A 192 28.74 14.25 3.77
C GLU A 192 28.63 12.98 2.91
N GLU A 193 29.52 12.01 3.11
CA GLU A 193 29.42 10.69 2.50
C GLU A 193 28.15 9.97 2.95
N ARG A 194 27.88 9.90 4.26
CA ARG A 194 26.63 9.32 4.78
C ARG A 194 25.39 10.04 4.24
N ALA A 195 25.44 11.37 4.10
CA ALA A 195 24.32 12.14 3.55
C ALA A 195 24.09 11.84 2.07
N ARG A 196 25.15 11.65 1.28
CA ARG A 196 25.07 11.18 -0.11
C ARG A 196 24.45 9.80 -0.19
N GLN A 197 24.98 8.82 0.55
CA GLN A 197 24.45 7.46 0.62
C GLN A 197 22.98 7.44 1.05
N ALA A 198 22.59 8.28 2.02
CA ALA A 198 21.20 8.43 2.44
C ALA A 198 20.29 8.93 1.31
N ARG A 199 20.75 9.91 0.52
CA ARG A 199 20.01 10.41 -0.64
C ARG A 199 19.88 9.35 -1.73
N ASP A 200 20.98 8.72 -2.12
CA ASP A 200 21.01 7.72 -3.18
C ASP A 200 20.13 6.51 -2.80
N THR A 201 20.15 6.11 -1.53
CA THR A 201 19.28 5.04 -1.02
C THR A 201 17.81 5.45 -1.06
N ARG A 202 17.46 6.69 -0.69
CA ARG A 202 16.06 7.19 -0.80
C ARG A 202 15.61 7.23 -2.26
N GLU A 203 16.45 7.68 -3.17
CA GLU A 203 16.13 7.70 -4.59
C GLU A 203 15.91 6.28 -5.13
N ASN A 204 16.78 5.33 -4.78
CA ASN A 204 16.60 3.94 -5.15
C ASN A 204 15.29 3.36 -4.57
N ARG A 205 14.95 3.73 -3.32
CA ARG A 205 13.68 3.33 -2.71
C ARG A 205 12.49 3.81 -3.54
N LEU A 206 12.46 5.10 -3.90
CA LEU A 206 11.38 5.69 -4.70
C LEU A 206 11.24 4.97 -6.04
N ARG A 207 12.35 4.74 -6.75
CA ARG A 207 12.36 3.99 -8.02
C ARG A 207 11.79 2.57 -7.87
N LEU A 208 12.12 1.88 -6.78
CA LEU A 208 11.58 0.55 -6.49
C LEU A 208 10.09 0.58 -6.11
N GLU A 209 9.63 1.58 -5.35
CA GLU A 209 8.22 1.77 -5.03
C GLU A 209 7.39 2.03 -6.30
N ASP A 210 7.86 2.89 -7.19
CA ASP A 210 7.24 3.17 -8.49
C ASP A 210 7.20 1.93 -9.37
N ARG A 211 8.33 1.20 -9.46
CA ARG A 211 8.37 -0.08 -10.19
C ARG A 211 7.38 -1.08 -9.61
N ALA A 212 7.24 -1.14 -8.29
CA ALA A 212 6.28 -2.03 -7.64
C ALA A 212 4.83 -1.66 -8.01
N GLU A 213 4.49 -0.37 -8.04
CA GLU A 213 3.16 0.08 -8.48
C GLU A 213 2.89 -0.22 -9.95
N ASN A 214 3.86 0.00 -10.83
CA ASN A 214 3.75 -0.34 -12.25
C ASN A 214 3.56 -1.85 -12.46
N LEU A 215 4.32 -2.69 -11.75
CA LEU A 215 4.14 -4.15 -11.77
C LEU A 215 2.78 -4.57 -11.21
N ARG A 216 2.28 -3.92 -10.14
CA ARG A 216 0.93 -4.18 -9.62
C ARG A 216 -0.15 -3.84 -10.65
N ARG A 217 0.00 -2.73 -11.39
CA ARG A 217 -0.92 -2.33 -12.48
C ARG A 217 -0.88 -3.35 -13.62
N ALA A 218 0.31 -3.67 -14.12
CA ALA A 218 0.51 -4.65 -15.19
C ALA A 218 -0.08 -6.02 -14.83
N ARG A 219 0.21 -6.52 -13.62
CA ARG A 219 -0.37 -7.77 -13.11
C ARG A 219 -1.91 -7.76 -13.09
N ARG A 220 -2.53 -6.63 -12.72
CA ARG A 220 -4.00 -6.52 -12.73
C ARG A 220 -4.55 -6.54 -14.15
N ALA A 221 -3.92 -5.82 -15.08
CA ALA A 221 -4.30 -5.82 -16.49
C ALA A 221 -4.21 -7.23 -17.09
N THR A 222 -3.05 -7.90 -16.98
CA THR A 222 -2.87 -9.27 -17.48
C THR A 222 -3.89 -10.26 -16.92
N ARG A 223 -4.26 -10.12 -15.64
CA ARG A 223 -5.30 -10.98 -15.03
C ARG A 223 -6.69 -10.70 -15.55
N ALA A 224 -7.02 -9.43 -15.80
CA ALA A 224 -8.30 -9.06 -16.40
C ALA A 224 -8.36 -9.58 -17.85
N ASP A 225 -7.32 -9.34 -18.64
CA ASP A 225 -7.21 -9.78 -20.04
C ASP A 225 -7.37 -11.31 -20.16
N ALA A 226 -6.77 -12.08 -19.23
CA ALA A 226 -6.85 -13.53 -19.23
C ALA A 226 -8.28 -14.09 -19.02
N VAL A 227 -9.18 -13.34 -18.38
CA VAL A 227 -10.57 -13.76 -18.13
C VAL A 227 -11.59 -13.03 -19.02
N GLU A 228 -11.15 -12.04 -19.79
CA GLU A 228 -11.97 -11.22 -20.67
C GLU A 228 -12.80 -12.06 -21.67
N PRO A 229 -12.29 -13.10 -22.35
CA PRO A 229 -13.11 -13.93 -23.23
C PRO A 229 -14.25 -14.65 -22.49
N ALA A 230 -13.94 -15.26 -21.35
CA ALA A 230 -14.95 -15.96 -20.54
C ALA A 230 -16.02 -14.99 -19.99
N PHE A 231 -15.62 -13.77 -19.67
CA PHE A 231 -16.53 -12.69 -19.30
C PHE A 231 -17.47 -12.33 -20.44
N HIS A 232 -16.97 -12.14 -21.67
CA HIS A 232 -17.82 -11.84 -22.83
C HIS A 232 -18.85 -12.95 -23.12
N ASP A 233 -18.44 -14.21 -23.01
CA ASP A 233 -19.33 -15.36 -23.15
C ASP A 233 -20.40 -15.41 -22.05
N ALA A 234 -20.00 -15.16 -20.80
CA ALA A 234 -20.93 -15.09 -19.67
C ALA A 234 -21.92 -13.93 -19.82
N ARG A 235 -21.44 -12.75 -20.23
CA ARG A 235 -22.26 -11.57 -20.47
C ARG A 235 -23.30 -11.82 -21.56
N SER A 236 -22.89 -12.41 -22.68
CA SER A 236 -23.80 -12.76 -23.78
C SER A 236 -24.91 -13.72 -23.32
N ARG A 237 -24.57 -14.70 -22.47
CA ARG A 237 -25.55 -15.64 -21.88
C ARG A 237 -26.52 -14.95 -20.92
N VAL A 238 -26.02 -14.04 -20.07
CA VAL A 238 -26.84 -13.24 -19.16
C VAL A 238 -27.81 -12.35 -19.93
N GLU A 239 -27.31 -11.62 -20.93
CA GLU A 239 -28.14 -10.76 -21.79
C GLU A 239 -29.22 -11.57 -22.51
N SER A 240 -28.86 -12.70 -23.12
CA SER A 240 -29.82 -13.60 -23.77
C SER A 240 -30.90 -14.08 -22.81
N ALA A 241 -30.52 -14.36 -21.57
CA ALA A 241 -31.45 -14.86 -20.58
C ALA A 241 -32.41 -13.80 -20.01
N LEU A 242 -31.95 -12.55 -19.90
CA LEU A 242 -32.76 -11.41 -19.49
C LEU A 242 -33.68 -10.96 -20.63
N ASN A 243 -33.22 -11.00 -21.88
CA ASN A 243 -34.01 -10.63 -23.06
C ASN A 243 -35.03 -11.70 -23.47
N GLY A 244 -34.73 -12.98 -23.28
CA GLY A 244 -35.60 -14.11 -23.66
C GLY A 244 -36.84 -14.28 -22.78
N ARG A 245 -36.97 -13.50 -21.71
CA ARG A 245 -38.11 -13.50 -20.80
C ARG A 245 -38.79 -12.14 -20.90
N SER A 246 -39.73 -12.03 -21.83
CA SER A 246 -40.59 -10.85 -21.98
C SER A 246 -41.49 -10.74 -20.74
N GLY A 247 -40.95 -10.08 -19.73
CA GLY A 247 -41.49 -9.90 -18.39
C GLY A 247 -40.47 -9.05 -17.68
N ALA A 248 -40.60 -7.74 -17.88
CA ALA A 248 -39.75 -6.71 -17.31
C ALA A 248 -39.51 -7.00 -15.82
N LEU A 249 -38.36 -6.57 -15.30
CA LEU A 249 -38.31 -6.23 -13.87
C LEU A 249 -39.54 -5.34 -13.62
N ASP A 250 -40.50 -5.82 -12.83
CA ASP A 250 -41.78 -5.14 -12.61
C ASP A 250 -41.47 -3.71 -12.14
N GLY A 251 -41.78 -2.72 -13.00
CA GLY A 251 -41.37 -1.33 -12.80
C GLY A 251 -40.65 -0.66 -13.99
N GLY A 252 -40.44 -1.35 -15.10
CA GLY A 252 -39.83 -0.76 -16.30
C GLY A 252 -38.31 -0.58 -16.21
N VAL A 253 -37.66 -1.29 -15.26
CA VAL A 253 -36.21 -1.33 -15.16
C VAL A 253 -35.69 -2.30 -16.21
N THR A 254 -35.16 -1.77 -17.31
CA THR A 254 -34.36 -2.57 -18.25
C THR A 254 -33.09 -2.99 -17.52
N ALA A 255 -32.66 -4.23 -17.68
CA ALA A 255 -31.38 -4.69 -17.14
C ALA A 255 -30.27 -3.72 -17.57
N THR A 256 -29.67 -3.04 -16.59
CA THR A 256 -28.61 -2.07 -16.85
C THR A 256 -27.37 -2.79 -17.35
N ALA A 257 -26.56 -2.11 -18.17
CA ALA A 257 -25.29 -2.68 -18.63
C ALA A 257 -24.39 -3.11 -17.44
N THR A 258 -24.48 -2.40 -16.31
CA THR A 258 -23.73 -2.70 -15.08
C THR A 258 -24.26 -3.92 -14.32
N LEU A 259 -25.58 -4.17 -14.32
CA LEU A 259 -26.14 -5.42 -13.79
C LEU A 259 -25.67 -6.62 -14.63
N CYS A 260 -25.71 -6.51 -15.97
CA CYS A 260 -25.19 -7.55 -16.85
C CYS A 260 -23.70 -7.82 -16.60
N ASP A 261 -22.90 -6.77 -16.39
CA ASP A 261 -21.49 -6.91 -16.01
C ASP A 261 -21.34 -7.66 -14.68
N ALA A 262 -22.07 -7.25 -13.64
CA ALA A 262 -21.98 -7.86 -12.31
C ALA A 262 -22.39 -9.33 -12.32
N LEU A 263 -23.46 -9.67 -13.04
CA LEU A 263 -23.92 -11.06 -13.22
C LEU A 263 -22.91 -11.90 -13.99
N ALA A 264 -22.33 -11.35 -15.07
CA ALA A 264 -21.30 -12.04 -15.84
C ALA A 264 -20.03 -12.30 -15.01
N ILE A 265 -19.60 -11.29 -14.23
CA ILE A 265 -18.47 -11.41 -13.29
C ILE A 265 -18.75 -12.48 -12.25
N ALA A 266 -19.95 -12.49 -11.64
CA ALA A 266 -20.33 -13.48 -10.66
C ALA A 266 -20.32 -14.90 -11.25
N ALA A 267 -20.86 -15.07 -12.46
CA ALA A 267 -20.93 -16.36 -13.15
C ALA A 267 -19.57 -16.97 -13.50
N ILE A 268 -18.54 -16.15 -13.72
CA ILE A 268 -17.18 -16.65 -14.01
C ILE A 268 -16.31 -16.79 -12.75
N ALA A 269 -16.76 -16.25 -11.62
CA ALA A 269 -15.98 -16.25 -10.40
C ALA A 269 -16.13 -17.56 -9.62
N PRO A 270 -15.04 -18.10 -9.03
CA PRO A 270 -15.13 -19.24 -8.11
C PRO A 270 -15.66 -18.77 -6.75
N LEU A 271 -16.97 -18.55 -6.65
CA LEU A 271 -17.62 -18.00 -5.46
C LEU A 271 -18.05 -19.13 -4.52
N CYS A 272 -17.33 -19.29 -3.41
CA CYS A 272 -17.68 -20.26 -2.36
C CYS A 272 -18.48 -19.65 -1.20
N ALA A 273 -18.42 -18.33 -1.02
CA ALA A 273 -19.23 -17.61 -0.05
C ALA A 273 -20.52 -17.10 -0.71
N PRO A 274 -21.64 -17.00 0.02
CA PRO A 274 -22.92 -16.62 -0.54
C PRO A 274 -22.91 -15.23 -1.20
N VAL A 275 -23.68 -15.11 -2.27
CA VAL A 275 -24.01 -13.84 -2.91
C VAL A 275 -25.46 -13.50 -2.61
N ILE A 276 -25.70 -12.25 -2.22
CA ILE A 276 -27.04 -11.74 -2.00
C ILE A 276 -27.62 -11.34 -3.36
N VAL A 277 -28.82 -11.81 -3.68
CA VAL A 277 -29.51 -11.47 -4.93
C VAL A 277 -30.88 -10.92 -4.60
N ASP A 278 -31.22 -9.78 -5.22
CA ASP A 278 -32.55 -9.22 -5.06
C ASP A 278 -33.62 -10.12 -5.72
N PRO A 279 -34.82 -10.23 -5.12
CA PRO A 279 -35.90 -11.06 -5.66
C PRO A 279 -36.22 -10.82 -7.13
N GLU A 280 -36.19 -9.56 -7.57
CA GLU A 280 -36.48 -9.15 -8.94
C GLU A 280 -35.43 -9.69 -9.91
N VAL A 281 -34.14 -9.60 -9.53
CA VAL A 281 -33.02 -10.13 -10.31
C VAL A 281 -33.10 -11.65 -10.41
N ALA A 282 -33.39 -12.33 -9.29
CA ALA A 282 -33.56 -13.77 -9.28
C ALA A 282 -34.74 -14.20 -10.18
N THR A 283 -35.86 -13.48 -10.12
CA THR A 283 -37.06 -13.75 -10.94
C THR A 283 -36.76 -13.55 -12.43
N ALA A 284 -36.09 -12.46 -12.80
CA ALA A 284 -35.67 -12.18 -14.17
C ALA A 284 -34.74 -13.27 -14.72
N LEU A 285 -33.94 -13.91 -13.87
CA LEU A 285 -33.08 -15.03 -14.24
C LEU A 285 -33.78 -16.40 -14.21
N GLY A 286 -35.07 -16.44 -13.86
CA GLY A 286 -35.89 -17.64 -13.86
C GLY A 286 -36.03 -18.34 -12.51
N GLY A 287 -35.85 -17.60 -11.43
CA GLY A 287 -36.02 -18.04 -10.06
C GLY A 287 -34.70 -18.29 -9.33
N PRO A 288 -34.76 -18.53 -8.01
CA PRO A 288 -33.59 -18.72 -7.15
C PRO A 288 -32.66 -19.85 -7.62
N ASP A 289 -33.19 -21.03 -7.93
CA ASP A 289 -32.39 -22.20 -8.35
C ASP A 289 -31.73 -22.02 -9.73
N ALA A 290 -32.47 -21.41 -10.67
CA ALA A 290 -31.92 -21.08 -11.98
C ALA A 290 -30.80 -20.05 -11.86
N THR A 291 -30.94 -19.09 -10.95
CA THR A 291 -29.91 -18.10 -10.65
C THR A 291 -28.68 -18.75 -10.04
N ALA A 292 -28.84 -19.63 -9.05
CA ALA A 292 -27.73 -20.32 -8.41
C ALA A 292 -26.95 -21.18 -9.39
N THR A 293 -27.66 -21.88 -10.28
CA THR A 293 -27.06 -22.70 -11.33
C THR A 293 -26.25 -21.84 -12.32
N ARG A 294 -26.77 -20.66 -12.70
CA ARG A 294 -26.09 -19.75 -13.63
C ARG A 294 -24.87 -19.09 -13.03
N LEU A 295 -24.97 -18.68 -11.76
CA LEU A 295 -23.87 -18.04 -11.04
C LEU A 295 -22.86 -19.06 -10.51
N ASN A 296 -23.24 -20.34 -10.46
CA ASN A 296 -22.46 -21.43 -9.86
C ASN A 296 -21.94 -21.05 -8.47
N ALA A 297 -22.82 -20.45 -7.66
CA ALA A 297 -22.51 -19.85 -6.38
C ALA A 297 -23.64 -20.10 -5.39
N PRO A 298 -23.33 -20.23 -4.09
CA PRO A 298 -24.38 -20.23 -3.07
C PRO A 298 -25.06 -18.86 -3.02
N LEU A 299 -26.37 -18.84 -2.81
CA LEU A 299 -27.17 -17.62 -2.86
C LEU A 299 -27.93 -17.38 -1.56
N VAL A 300 -28.12 -16.10 -1.25
CA VAL A 300 -29.13 -15.62 -0.32
C VAL A 300 -30.07 -14.70 -1.08
N ILE A 301 -31.34 -15.06 -1.21
CA ILE A 301 -32.35 -14.17 -1.78
C ILE A 301 -32.84 -13.27 -0.66
N GLY A 302 -32.60 -11.96 -0.78
CA GLY A 302 -33.00 -11.00 0.24
C GLY A 302 -34.52 -10.83 0.32
N CYS A 303 -35.04 -10.36 1.46
CA CYS A 303 -36.30 -9.65 1.46
C CYS A 303 -36.09 -8.38 0.63
N GLY A 304 -36.95 -8.12 -0.36
CA GLY A 304 -36.83 -6.89 -1.14
C GLY A 304 -36.84 -5.69 -0.20
N ASP A 305 -36.06 -4.65 -0.52
CA ASP A 305 -36.24 -3.35 0.13
C ASP A 305 -37.67 -2.89 -0.22
N THR A 306 -38.65 -3.22 0.61
CA THR A 306 -39.87 -2.42 0.68
C THR A 306 -39.42 -1.06 1.16
N VAL A 307 -39.04 -0.21 0.20
CA VAL A 307 -39.08 1.23 0.36
C VAL A 307 -40.50 1.54 0.78
N VAL A 308 -40.72 1.63 2.09
CA VAL A 308 -41.88 2.30 2.67
C VAL A 308 -41.82 3.71 2.11
N ARG A 309 -42.66 3.97 1.11
CA ARG A 309 -42.90 5.31 0.55
C ARG A 309 -43.50 6.22 1.60
#